data_AF-A0A4Q5R0W1-F1
#
_entry.id   AF-A0A4Q5R0W1-F1
#
_cell.length_a   1.000
_cell.length_b   1.000
_cell.length_c   1.000
_cell.angle_alpha   90.00
_cell.angle_beta   90.00
_cell.angle_gamma   90.00
#
_symmetry.space_group_name_H-M   'P 1'
#
loop_
_entity.id
_entity.type
_entity.pdbx_description
1 polymer ?
#
loop_
_entity_poly.entity_id
_entity_poly.type
_entity_poly.pdbx_seq_one_letter_code
_entity_poly.pdbx_strand_id
1 'polypeptide(L)'
;MKTIKGPAIFLAQFIGDEAPFNSLESICAWAADLGFKGVQLPTLDSRFIDLKLAAESQTYADELKGKVQAAGLEITELSTHLQGQLVAVNP
;
A
#
# COMPACT_ATOMS: atom_id res chain seq x y z
N MET A 1 16.73 10.21 17.00
CA MET A 1 16.00 10.38 15.72
C MET A 1 16.91 10.22 14.48
N LYS A 2 17.91 9.34 14.48
CA LYS A 2 18.78 9.11 13.29
C LYS A 2 18.23 8.05 12.32
N THR A 3 17.12 7.41 12.67
CA THR A 3 16.54 6.25 11.96
C THR A 3 15.20 6.55 11.29
N ILE A 4 14.63 7.74 11.48
CA ILE A 4 13.36 8.14 10.83
C ILE A 4 13.68 8.44 9.37
N LYS A 5 13.06 7.69 8.45
CA LYS A 5 13.32 7.77 7.01
C LYS A 5 12.41 8.76 6.27
N GLY A 6 11.35 9.23 6.90
CA GLY A 6 10.37 10.16 6.34
C GLY A 6 8.93 9.74 6.64
N PRO A 7 7.94 10.51 6.16
CA PRO A 7 6.54 10.22 6.40
C PRO A 7 6.05 9.04 5.55
N ALA A 8 5.08 8.31 6.07
CA ALA A 8 4.35 7.28 5.34
C ALA A 8 2.86 7.61 5.28
N ILE A 9 2.18 7.12 4.26
CA ILE A 9 0.74 7.36 4.02
C ILE A 9 -0.03 6.04 3.94
N PHE A 10 -1.25 6.03 4.47
CA PHE A 10 -2.16 4.89 4.34
C PHE A 10 -3.03 5.03 3.09
N LEU A 11 -2.76 4.20 2.07
CA LEU A 11 -3.37 4.36 0.74
C LEU A 11 -4.88 4.11 0.74
N ALA A 12 -5.40 3.24 1.62
CA ALA A 12 -6.81 2.88 1.63
C ALA A 12 -7.76 4.08 1.82
N GLN A 13 -7.28 5.15 2.45
CA GLN A 13 -8.08 6.37 2.67
C GLN A 13 -8.32 7.17 1.39
N PHE A 14 -7.56 6.90 0.33
CA PHE A 14 -7.55 7.68 -0.89
C PHE A 14 -8.01 6.90 -2.12
N ILE A 15 -8.08 5.56 -2.04
CA ILE A 15 -8.49 4.71 -3.17
C ILE A 15 -9.85 5.14 -3.72
N GLY A 16 -9.93 5.24 -5.04
CA GLY A 16 -11.13 5.57 -5.79
C GLY A 16 -11.10 5.00 -7.19
N ASP A 17 -12.13 5.28 -7.99
CA ASP A 17 -12.24 4.71 -9.34
C ASP A 17 -11.56 5.57 -10.42
N GLU A 18 -11.17 6.80 -10.08
CA GLU A 18 -10.53 7.76 -10.98
C GLU A 18 -9.04 7.96 -10.66
N ALA A 19 -8.25 8.31 -11.67
CA ALA A 19 -6.84 8.63 -11.49
C ALA A 19 -6.67 9.91 -10.64
N PRO A 20 -5.63 9.98 -9.78
CA PRO A 20 -4.54 9.02 -9.60
C PRO A 20 -4.84 7.93 -8.55
N PHE A 21 -6.09 7.69 -8.18
CA PHE A 21 -6.46 6.87 -7.02
C PHE A 21 -6.92 5.44 -7.37
N ASN A 22 -6.83 5.06 -8.65
CA ASN A 22 -7.44 3.85 -9.19
C ASN A 22 -6.45 2.73 -9.55
N SER A 23 -5.15 2.95 -9.35
CA SER A 23 -4.11 1.94 -9.54
C SER A 23 -2.92 2.20 -8.62
N LEU A 24 -2.16 1.15 -8.32
CA LEU A 24 -0.99 1.23 -7.45
C LEU A 24 0.05 2.22 -7.96
N GLU A 25 0.38 2.16 -9.25
CA GLU A 25 1.43 2.99 -9.85
C GLU A 25 1.07 4.48 -9.80
N SER A 26 -0.17 4.83 -10.15
CA SER A 26 -0.61 6.23 -10.14
C SER A 26 -0.72 6.81 -8.73
N ILE A 27 -1.22 6.04 -7.77
CA ILE A 27 -1.35 6.52 -6.38
C ILE A 27 0.01 6.63 -5.70
N CYS A 28 0.96 5.74 -6.04
CA CYS A 28 2.34 5.83 -5.56
C CYS A 28 3.05 7.05 -6.16
N ALA A 29 2.87 7.35 -7.44
CA ALA A 29 3.40 8.56 -8.05
C ALA A 29 2.86 9.82 -7.34
N TRP A 30 1.55 9.89 -7.11
CA TRP A 30 0.92 10.98 -6.36
C TRP A 30 1.49 11.12 -4.94
N ALA A 31 1.66 10.01 -4.20
CA ALA A 31 2.22 10.05 -2.86
C ALA A 31 3.68 10.51 -2.85
N ALA A 32 4.47 10.09 -3.85
CA ALA A 32 5.86 10.53 -4.00
C ALA A 32 5.96 12.04 -4.27
N ASP A 33 5.10 12.59 -5.13
CA ASP A 33 5.03 14.01 -5.44
C ASP A 33 4.70 14.87 -4.20
N LEU A 34 3.95 14.33 -3.25
CA LEU A 34 3.66 14.96 -1.96
C LEU A 34 4.80 14.84 -0.93
N GLY A 35 5.89 14.13 -1.25
CA GLY A 35 7.08 13.99 -0.41
C GLY A 35 7.05 12.81 0.56
N PHE A 36 6.08 11.89 0.44
CA PHE A 36 6.09 10.65 1.21
C PHE A 36 7.29 9.77 0.86
N LYS A 37 7.69 8.94 1.83
CA LYS A 37 8.78 7.96 1.71
C LYS A 37 8.31 6.53 1.91
N GLY A 38 7.12 6.34 2.46
CA GLY A 38 6.54 5.03 2.68
C GLY A 38 5.04 4.98 2.39
N VAL A 39 4.55 3.79 2.11
CA VAL A 39 3.11 3.51 1.93
C VAL A 39 2.70 2.30 2.76
N GLN A 40 1.55 2.40 3.43
CA GLN A 40 0.82 1.26 3.95
C GLN A 40 -0.19 0.80 2.89
N LEU A 41 -0.11 -0.48 2.50
CA LEU A 41 -0.93 -1.06 1.43
C LEU A 41 -2.15 -1.80 2.01
N PRO A 42 -3.38 -1.49 1.55
CA PRO A 42 -4.53 -2.32 1.84
C PRO A 42 -4.45 -3.64 1.08
N THR A 43 -4.80 -4.72 1.75
CA THR A 43 -4.68 -6.10 1.23
C THR A 43 -5.99 -6.66 0.66
N LEU A 44 -7.01 -5.81 0.49
CA LEU A 44 -8.38 -6.21 0.16
C LEU A 44 -8.82 -5.81 -1.25
N ASP A 45 -8.05 -4.95 -1.91
CA ASP A 45 -8.35 -4.47 -3.25
C ASP A 45 -7.29 -5.00 -4.22
N SER A 46 -7.73 -5.90 -5.12
CA SER A 46 -6.86 -6.56 -6.10
C SER A 46 -6.29 -5.60 -7.15
N ARG A 47 -6.82 -4.37 -7.27
CA ARG A 47 -6.20 -3.30 -8.07
C ARG A 47 -4.84 -2.86 -7.52
N PHE A 48 -4.62 -3.08 -6.22
CA PHE A 48 -3.40 -2.69 -5.51
C PHE A 48 -2.55 -3.89 -5.12
N ILE A 49 -3.17 -5.00 -4.72
CA ILE A 49 -2.46 -6.23 -4.36
C ILE A 49 -3.38 -7.45 -4.47
N ASP A 50 -2.96 -8.46 -5.24
CA ASP A 50 -3.40 -9.84 -5.02
C ASP A 50 -2.67 -10.44 -3.81
N LEU A 51 -3.34 -10.47 -2.65
CA LEU A 51 -2.72 -10.95 -1.41
C LEU A 51 -2.35 -12.44 -1.49
N LYS A 52 -3.17 -13.26 -2.15
CA LYS A 52 -2.91 -14.70 -2.25
C LYS A 52 -1.65 -14.93 -3.08
N LEU A 53 -1.56 -14.25 -4.22
CA LEU A 53 -0.38 -14.36 -5.07
C LEU A 53 0.87 -13.79 -4.38
N ALA A 54 0.75 -12.73 -3.58
CA ALA A 54 1.83 -12.24 -2.73
C ALA A 54 2.32 -13.27 -1.71
N ALA A 55 1.43 -14.11 -1.18
CA ALA A 55 1.79 -15.16 -0.24
C ALA A 55 2.41 -16.40 -0.92
N GLU A 56 2.01 -16.70 -2.16
CA GLU A 56 2.40 -17.93 -2.87
C GLU A 56 3.57 -17.73 -3.85
N SER A 57 3.89 -16.49 -4.22
CA SER A 57 4.90 -16.17 -5.23
C SER A 57 5.86 -15.07 -4.77
N GLN A 58 7.11 -15.46 -4.50
CA GLN A 58 8.20 -14.52 -4.21
C GLN A 58 8.41 -13.53 -5.36
N THR A 59 8.34 -14.00 -6.61
CA THR A 59 8.48 -13.14 -7.79
C THR A 59 7.44 -12.03 -7.80
N TYR A 60 6.18 -12.37 -7.53
CA TYR A 60 5.12 -11.36 -7.51
C TYR A 60 5.30 -10.38 -6.34
N ALA A 61 5.73 -10.85 -5.16
CA ALA A 61 6.04 -9.97 -4.04
C ALA A 61 7.19 -8.98 -4.38
N ASP A 62 8.22 -9.46 -5.09
CA ASP A 62 9.34 -8.62 -5.55
C ASP A 62 8.92 -7.64 -6.65
N GLU A 63 8.05 -8.05 -7.57
CA GLU A 63 7.47 -7.15 -8.59
C GLU A 63 6.61 -6.07 -7.95
N LEU A 64 5.74 -6.43 -7.01
CA LEU A 64 4.90 -5.49 -6.24
C LEU A 64 5.77 -4.47 -5.52
N LYS A 65 6.81 -4.93 -4.83
CA LYS A 65 7.78 -4.07 -4.18
C LYS A 65 8.50 -3.17 -5.19
N GLY A 66 8.91 -3.73 -6.33
CA GLY A 66 9.56 -3.01 -7.42
C GLY A 66 8.71 -1.87 -7.97
N LYS A 67 7.40 -2.06 -8.12
CA LYS A 67 6.47 -1.01 -8.54
C LYS A 67 6.45 0.18 -7.58
N VAL A 68 6.37 -0.09 -6.28
CA VAL A 68 6.37 0.95 -5.25
C VAL A 68 7.73 1.67 -5.20
N GLN A 69 8.82 0.91 -5.30
CA GLN A 69 10.19 1.45 -5.32
C GLN A 69 10.48 2.27 -6.59
N ALA A 70 9.88 1.94 -7.73
CA ALA A 70 9.98 2.73 -8.95
C ALA A 70 9.41 4.14 -8.79
N ALA A 71 8.45 4.34 -7.87
CA ALA A 71 7.96 5.65 -7.47
C ALA A 71 8.81 6.33 -6.37
N GLY A 72 9.89 5.70 -5.90
CA GLY A 72 10.74 6.21 -4.82
C GLY A 72 10.15 6.03 -3.42
N LEU A 73 9.19 5.12 -3.26
CA LEU A 73 8.52 4.80 -2.00
C LEU A 73 8.92 3.40 -1.51
N GLU A 74 8.72 3.15 -0.21
CA GLU A 74 8.88 1.84 0.40
C GLU A 74 7.54 1.32 0.95
N ILE A 75 7.28 0.03 0.83
CA ILE A 75 6.15 -0.60 1.53
C ILE A 75 6.53 -0.69 3.01
N THR A 76 5.79 0.02 3.87
CA THR A 76 6.07 0.03 5.31
C THR A 76 5.25 -1.01 6.06
N GLU A 77 4.06 -1.33 5.56
CA GLU A 77 3.11 -2.25 6.20
C GLU A 77 2.06 -2.76 5.20
N LEU A 78 1.55 -3.97 5.44
CA LEU A 78 0.34 -4.50 4.83
C LEU A 78 -0.80 -4.40 5.84
N SER A 79 -1.84 -3.61 5.54
CA SER A 79 -2.94 -3.40 6.48
C SER A 79 -4.05 -4.43 6.28
N THR A 80 -4.29 -5.26 7.30
CA THR A 80 -5.24 -6.38 7.26
C THR A 80 -6.53 -6.11 8.04
N HIS A 81 -6.93 -4.85 8.19
CA HIS A 81 -8.01 -4.44 9.11
C HIS A 81 -9.34 -5.21 8.93
N LEU A 82 -9.70 -5.63 7.71
CA LEU A 82 -10.88 -6.50 7.50
C LEU A 82 -10.55 -8.00 7.40
N GLN A 83 -9.28 -8.37 7.19
CA GLN A 83 -8.83 -9.77 7.15
C GLN A 83 -8.60 -10.38 8.53
N GLY A 84 -8.31 -9.55 9.54
CA GLY A 84 -8.00 -9.99 10.91
C GLY A 84 -8.96 -9.48 11.98
N GLN A 85 -10.23 -9.21 11.66
CA GLN A 85 -11.10 -8.50 12.59
C GLN A 85 -11.23 -9.19 13.97
N LEU A 86 -10.69 -8.55 14.99
CA LEU A 86 -11.37 -8.38 16.28
C LEU A 86 -12.45 -7.30 16.06
N VAL A 87 -13.69 -7.73 15.86
CA VAL A 87 -14.85 -6.82 15.80
C VAL A 87 -15.25 -6.44 17.22
N ALA A 88 -14.90 -5.23 17.66
CA ALA A 88 -15.57 -4.63 18.81
C ALA A 88 -16.88 -3.99 18.33
N VAL A 89 -17.96 -4.77 18.31
CA VAL A 89 -19.32 -4.25 18.09
C VAL A 89 -19.83 -3.65 19.40
N ASN A 90 -20.18 -2.37 19.38
CA ASN A 90 -21.08 -1.78 20.37
C ASN A 90 -22.52 -2.10 19.92
N PRO A 91 -23.39 -2.70 20.78
CA PRO A 91 -24.77 -3.05 20.42
C PRO A 91 -25.62 -1.85 20.01
#